data_AF-A0A656YW02-F1
#
_entry.id   AF-A0A656YW02-F1
#
_cell.length_a   1.000
_cell.length_b   1.000
_cell.length_c   1.000
_cell.angle_alpha   90.00
_cell.angle_beta   90.00
_cell.angle_gamma   90.00
#
_symmetry.space_group_name_H-M   'P 1'
#
loop_
_entity.id
_entity.type
_entity.pdbx_description
1 polymer ?
#
loop_
_entity_poly.entity_id
_entity_poly.type
_entity_poly.pdbx_seq_one_letter_code
_entity_poly.pdbx_strand_id
1 'polypeptide(L)'
;MKIETISKINKGELDGESTLDFALSHAEKVKEGVLQSWFKKGASRNDKALNEFLLIEIIRSILGAEPRCFFVLLSVSRRLRALLDLKYVDDLERYKYFKRKIKNLKGRLREISKRSLGTEGDESFAF
;
A
#
# COMPACT_ATOMS: atom_id res chain seq x y z
N MET A 1 -16.62 -6.82 -6.75
CA MET A 1 -17.18 -5.47 -6.96
C MET A 1 -18.53 -5.60 -7.66
N LYS A 2 -19.53 -4.77 -7.33
CA LYS A 2 -20.86 -4.85 -7.95
C LYS A 2 -20.83 -4.33 -9.40
N ILE A 3 -21.70 -4.87 -10.26
CA ILE A 3 -21.84 -4.46 -11.67
C ILE A 3 -22.21 -2.97 -11.77
N GLU A 4 -23.06 -2.49 -10.86
CA GLU A 4 -23.47 -1.08 -10.77
C GLU A 4 -22.26 -0.15 -10.54
N THR A 5 -21.36 -0.51 -9.62
CA THR A 5 -20.12 0.24 -9.36
C THR A 5 -19.21 0.26 -10.59
N ILE A 6 -19.09 -0.85 -11.30
CA ILE A 6 -18.31 -0.93 -12.56
C ILE A 6 -18.91 0.01 -13.61
N SER A 7 -20.24 0.02 -13.76
CA SER A 7 -20.94 0.89 -14.72
C SER A 7 -20.73 2.38 -14.42
N LYS A 8 -20.80 2.78 -13.14
CA LYS A 8 -20.52 4.16 -12.70
C LYS A 8 -19.08 4.58 -13.00
N ILE A 9 -18.11 3.76 -12.63
CA ILE A 9 -16.69 4.04 -12.88
C ILE A 9 -16.42 4.20 -14.37
N ASN A 10 -16.98 3.32 -15.21
CA ASN A 10 -16.83 3.39 -16.66
C ASN A 10 -17.47 4.66 -17.28
N LYS A 11 -18.43 5.27 -16.60
CA LYS A 11 -19.02 6.56 -16.98
C LYS A 11 -18.26 7.77 -16.41
N GLY A 12 -17.18 7.55 -15.66
CA GLY A 12 -16.42 8.60 -14.98
C GLY A 12 -17.03 9.07 -13.67
N GLU A 13 -18.07 8.39 -13.16
CA GLU A 13 -18.72 8.72 -11.89
C GLU A 13 -18.02 7.98 -10.75
N LEU A 14 -17.11 8.68 -10.07
CA LEU A 14 -16.41 8.20 -8.88
C LEU A 14 -16.88 8.97 -7.64
N ASP A 15 -17.97 8.49 -7.03
CA ASP A 15 -18.38 8.92 -5.69
C ASP A 15 -17.53 8.22 -4.60
N GLY A 16 -17.65 8.67 -3.34
CA GLY A 16 -16.85 8.15 -2.23
C GLY A 16 -17.02 6.65 -1.99
N GLU A 17 -18.24 6.12 -2.19
CA GLU A 17 -18.53 4.69 -2.01
C GLU A 17 -17.95 3.86 -3.15
N SER A 18 -18.11 4.31 -4.40
CA SER A 18 -17.58 3.67 -5.60
C SER A 18 -16.06 3.64 -5.59
N THR A 19 -15.42 4.72 -5.10
CA THR A 19 -13.98 4.81 -4.92
C THR A 19 -13.48 3.84 -3.85
N LEU A 20 -14.21 3.71 -2.73
CA LEU A 20 -13.88 2.75 -1.68
C LEU A 20 -14.03 1.30 -2.17
N ASP A 21 -15.11 0.99 -2.89
CA ASP A 21 -15.33 -0.33 -3.47
C ASP A 21 -14.22 -0.70 -4.47
N PHE A 22 -13.80 0.25 -5.30
CA PHE A 22 -12.68 0.06 -6.21
C PHE A 22 -11.37 -0.18 -5.45
N ALA A 23 -11.05 0.65 -4.46
CA ALA A 23 -9.84 0.51 -3.65
C ALA A 23 -9.76 -0.85 -2.95
N LEU A 24 -10.88 -1.31 -2.35
CA LEU A 24 -10.97 -2.61 -1.71
C LEU A 24 -10.79 -3.75 -2.72
N SER A 25 -11.50 -3.70 -3.86
CA SER A 25 -11.40 -4.74 -4.88
C SER A 25 -10.01 -4.81 -5.50
N HIS A 26 -9.32 -3.68 -5.67
CA HIS A 26 -7.96 -3.63 -6.16
C HIS A 26 -6.97 -4.20 -5.14
N ALA A 27 -7.10 -3.81 -3.86
CA ALA A 27 -6.25 -4.31 -2.79
C ALA A 27 -6.40 -5.82 -2.57
N GLU A 28 -7.60 -6.36 -2.71
CA GLU A 28 -7.86 -7.81 -2.68
C GLU A 28 -7.07 -8.54 -3.79
N LYS A 29 -7.18 -8.07 -5.04
CA LYS A 29 -6.42 -8.62 -6.17
C LYS A 29 -4.92 -8.57 -5.95
N VAL A 30 -4.40 -7.47 -5.40
CA VAL A 30 -2.96 -7.34 -5.11
C VAL A 30 -2.55 -8.27 -3.97
N LYS A 31 -3.35 -8.35 -2.89
CA LYS A 31 -3.10 -9.23 -1.75
C LYS A 31 -2.99 -10.69 -2.20
N GLU A 32 -3.91 -11.16 -3.02
CA GLU A 32 -3.96 -12.56 -3.48
C GLU A 32 -3.00 -12.85 -4.65
N GLY A 33 -2.98 -11.99 -5.67
CA GLY A 33 -2.20 -12.25 -6.90
C GLY A 33 -0.72 -11.92 -6.78
N VAL A 34 -0.36 -10.89 -6.01
CA VAL A 34 1.01 -10.36 -5.96
C VAL A 34 1.66 -10.64 -4.61
N LEU A 35 1.03 -10.24 -3.50
CA LEU A 35 1.70 -10.29 -2.20
C LEU A 35 1.74 -11.71 -1.63
N GLN A 36 0.68 -12.49 -1.76
CA GLN A 36 0.73 -13.90 -1.34
C GLN A 36 1.74 -14.72 -2.15
N SER A 37 1.91 -14.42 -3.45
CA SER A 37 2.90 -15.12 -4.29
C SER A 37 4.34 -14.75 -3.93
N TRP A 38 4.58 -13.49 -3.55
CA TRP A 38 5.89 -13.01 -3.11
C TRP A 38 6.27 -13.49 -1.70
N PHE A 39 5.29 -13.75 -0.84
CA PHE A 39 5.52 -14.04 0.57
C PHE A 39 4.95 -15.40 0.98
N LYS A 40 5.79 -16.43 0.88
CA LYS A 40 5.47 -17.83 1.23
C LYS A 40 5.26 -18.03 2.73
N LYS A 41 4.65 -19.17 3.09
CA LYS A 41 4.58 -19.71 4.46
C LYS A 41 6.03 -19.85 4.99
N GLY A 42 6.45 -18.93 5.86
CA GLY A 42 7.85 -18.81 6.32
C GLY A 42 8.43 -17.40 6.23
N ALA A 43 7.73 -16.46 5.59
CA ALA A 43 8.13 -15.05 5.53
C ALA A 43 8.41 -14.47 6.93
N SER A 44 9.46 -13.65 7.03
CA SER A 44 9.87 -13.04 8.29
C SER A 44 8.81 -12.06 8.79
N ARG A 45 8.92 -11.65 10.06
CA ARG A 45 8.06 -10.59 10.61
C ARG A 45 8.17 -9.29 9.81
N ASN A 46 9.36 -8.94 9.33
CA ASN A 46 9.59 -7.72 8.55
C ASN A 46 8.93 -7.80 7.18
N ASP A 47 8.95 -8.97 6.55
CA ASP A 47 8.34 -9.23 5.26
C ASP A 47 6.82 -9.10 5.33
N LYS A 48 6.21 -9.70 6.37
CA LYS A 48 4.78 -9.58 6.61
C LYS A 48 4.35 -8.13 6.90
N ALA A 49 5.16 -7.41 7.65
CA ALA A 49 4.90 -6.00 7.91
C ALA A 49 5.10 -5.11 6.67
N LEU A 50 6.03 -5.44 5.79
CA LEU A 50 6.18 -4.79 4.49
C LEU A 50 4.94 -5.00 3.61
N ASN A 51 4.39 -6.22 3.59
CA ASN A 51 3.14 -6.49 2.89
C ASN A 51 1.99 -5.62 3.37
N GLU A 52 1.78 -5.60 4.69
CA GLU A 52 0.75 -4.76 5.29
C GLU A 52 0.96 -3.29 4.96
N PHE A 53 2.21 -2.80 5.04
CA PHE A 53 2.55 -1.44 4.67
C PHE A 53 2.21 -1.12 3.20
N LEU A 54 2.54 -2.03 2.27
CA LEU A 54 2.24 -1.86 0.85
C LEU A 54 0.73 -1.84 0.58
N LEU A 55 -0.03 -2.73 1.22
CA LEU A 55 -1.50 -2.73 1.10
C LEU A 55 -2.11 -1.42 1.60
N ILE A 56 -1.63 -0.91 2.73
CA ILE A 56 -2.07 0.38 3.27
C ILE A 56 -1.76 1.51 2.27
N GLU A 57 -0.55 1.55 1.71
CA GLU A 57 -0.17 2.62 0.76
C GLU A 57 -0.96 2.54 -0.55
N ILE A 58 -1.26 1.34 -1.05
CA ILE A 58 -2.09 1.15 -2.26
C ILE A 58 -3.48 1.73 -2.03
N ILE A 59 -4.15 1.31 -0.95
CA ILE A 59 -5.50 1.80 -0.63
C ILE A 59 -5.48 3.30 -0.37
N ARG A 60 -4.51 3.81 0.42
CA ARG A 60 -4.36 5.26 0.64
C ARG A 60 -4.21 6.04 -0.65
N SER A 61 -3.39 5.55 -1.58
CA SER A 61 -3.10 6.25 -2.82
C SER A 61 -4.34 6.32 -3.71
N ILE A 62 -5.12 5.22 -3.79
CA ILE A 62 -6.39 5.21 -4.53
C ILE A 62 -7.41 6.16 -3.88
N LEU A 63 -7.50 6.15 -2.55
CA LEU A 63 -8.45 7.00 -1.83
C LEU A 63 -8.01 8.47 -1.68
N GLY A 64 -6.78 8.81 -2.06
CA GLY A 64 -6.17 10.12 -1.75
C GLY A 64 -6.10 10.42 -0.25
N ALA A 65 -6.25 9.41 0.62
CA ALA A 65 -6.46 9.60 2.04
C ALA A 65 -5.13 9.77 2.77
N GLU A 66 -4.95 10.84 3.55
CA GLU A 66 -3.80 10.99 4.47
C GLU A 66 -3.66 9.81 5.45
N PRO A 67 -2.46 9.55 6.03
CA PRO A 67 -2.28 8.41 6.93
C PRO A 67 -3.25 8.42 8.10
N ARG A 68 -3.48 9.59 8.70
CA ARG A 68 -4.44 9.75 9.80
C ARG A 68 -5.86 9.37 9.35
N CYS A 69 -6.30 9.91 8.21
CA CYS A 69 -7.62 9.63 7.64
C CYS A 69 -7.80 8.13 7.33
N PHE A 70 -6.75 7.47 6.83
CA PHE A 70 -6.80 6.03 6.60
C PHE A 70 -7.02 5.22 7.89
N PHE A 71 -6.30 5.53 8.97
CA PHE A 71 -6.47 4.80 10.24
C PHE A 71 -7.81 5.11 10.91
N VAL A 72 -8.38 6.30 10.69
CA VAL A 72 -9.79 6.59 11.05
C VAL A 72 -10.74 5.76 10.21
N LEU A 73 -10.56 5.69 8.88
CA LEU A 73 -11.38 4.88 8.01
C LEU A 73 -11.30 3.39 8.36
N LEU A 74 -10.11 2.91 8.72
CA LEU A 74 -9.87 1.54 9.20
C LEU A 74 -10.65 1.27 10.48
N SER A 75 -10.72 2.21 11.43
CA SER A 75 -11.44 1.98 12.69
C SER A 75 -12.95 1.88 12.51
N VAL A 76 -13.52 2.58 11.51
CA VAL A 76 -14.97 2.60 11.26
C VAL A 76 -15.42 1.58 10.22
N SER A 77 -14.60 1.26 9.21
CA SER A 77 -14.96 0.35 8.13
C SER A 77 -14.67 -1.11 8.49
N ARG A 78 -15.73 -1.88 8.79
CA ARG A 78 -15.63 -3.33 9.01
C ARG A 78 -15.09 -4.06 7.78
N ARG A 79 -15.50 -3.64 6.58
CA ARG A 79 -15.05 -4.22 5.30
C ARG A 79 -13.54 -4.06 5.12
N LEU A 80 -13.02 -2.85 5.36
CA LEU A 80 -11.60 -2.56 5.24
C LEU A 80 -10.76 -3.35 6.25
N ARG A 81 -11.23 -3.46 7.50
CA ARG A 81 -10.56 -4.29 8.52
C ARG A 81 -10.53 -5.77 8.15
N ALA A 82 -11.67 -6.32 7.72
CA ALA A 82 -11.76 -7.73 7.33
C ALA A 82 -10.86 -8.05 6.13
N LEU A 83 -10.82 -7.17 5.13
CA LEU A 83 -9.96 -7.35 3.96
C LEU A 83 -8.48 -7.33 4.34
N LEU A 84 -8.07 -6.36 5.16
CA LEU A 84 -6.66 -6.16 5.46
C LEU A 84 -6.14 -7.18 6.49
N ASP A 85 -6.87 -7.43 7.57
CA ASP A 85 -6.46 -8.27 8.71
C ASP A 85 -5.04 -7.92 9.20
N LEU A 86 -4.80 -6.62 9.44
CA LEU A 86 -3.48 -6.10 9.83
C LEU A 86 -3.07 -6.60 11.22
N LYS A 87 -1.82 -7.08 11.35
CA LYS A 87 -1.24 -7.60 12.61
C LYS A 87 0.08 -6.92 12.99
N TYR A 88 0.77 -6.35 12.01
CA TYR A 88 2.11 -5.79 12.17
C TYR A 88 2.17 -4.26 11.94
N VAL A 89 1.24 -3.71 11.15
CA VAL A 89 1.10 -2.28 10.82
C VAL A 89 -0.36 -1.84 11.01
N ASP A 90 -0.93 -2.22 12.15
CA ASP A 90 -2.32 -2.06 12.55
C ASP A 90 -2.66 -0.68 13.12
N ASP A 91 -1.65 0.13 13.43
CA ASP A 91 -1.82 1.49 13.96
C ASP A 91 -0.94 2.53 13.23
N LEU A 92 -1.27 3.81 13.46
CA LEU A 92 -0.59 4.94 12.84
C LEU A 92 0.89 5.06 13.27
N GLU A 93 1.23 4.66 14.49
CA GLU A 93 2.59 4.76 15.02
C GLU A 93 3.50 3.73 14.34
N ARG A 94 3.07 2.47 14.26
CA ARG A 94 3.73 1.39 13.53
C ARG A 94 3.85 1.71 12.04
N TYR A 95 2.82 2.29 11.44
CA TYR A 95 2.88 2.79 10.06
C TYR A 95 3.98 3.84 9.90
N LYS A 96 4.03 4.86 10.76
CA LYS A 96 5.07 5.91 10.71
C LYS A 96 6.47 5.34 10.90
N TYR A 97 6.63 4.39 11.81
CA TYR A 97 7.87 3.67 12.03
C TYR A 97 8.32 2.93 10.76
N PHE A 98 7.43 2.13 10.15
CA PHE A 98 7.73 1.41 8.91
C PHE A 98 8.03 2.34 7.75
N LYS A 99 7.26 3.42 7.59
CA LYS A 99 7.51 4.45 6.57
C LYS A 99 8.91 5.04 6.68
N ARG A 100 9.37 5.32 7.91
CA ARG A 100 10.74 5.80 8.16
C ARG A 100 11.79 4.75 7.80
N LYS A 101 11.55 3.48 8.16
CA LYS A 101 12.44 2.36 7.82
C LYS A 101 12.60 2.20 6.31
N ILE A 102 11.50 2.27 5.55
CA ILE A 102 11.53 2.20 4.07
C ILE A 102 12.24 3.41 3.47
N LYS A 103 12.00 4.62 3.99
CA LYS A 103 12.73 5.83 3.55
C LYS A 103 14.24 5.66 3.74
N ASN A 104 14.67 5.17 4.90
CA ASN A 104 16.08 4.93 5.19
C ASN A 104 16.68 3.85 4.30
N LEU A 105 15.93 2.78 4.01
CA LEU A 105 16.35 1.72 3.09
C LEU A 105 16.56 2.27 1.67
N LYS A 106 15.61 3.07 1.17
CA LYS A 106 15.74 3.75 -0.14
C LYS A 106 16.99 4.64 -0.19
N GLY A 107 17.25 5.40 0.86
CA GLY A 107 18.47 6.23 0.97
C GLY A 107 19.75 5.41 0.87
N ARG A 108 19.84 4.31 1.65
CA ARG A 108 20.99 3.40 1.62
C ARG A 108 21.17 2.74 0.26
N LEU A 109 20.09 2.30 -0.38
CA LEU A 109 20.15 1.72 -1.74
C LEU A 109 20.65 2.75 -2.76
N ARG A 110 20.20 4.01 -2.67
CA ARG A 110 20.70 5.09 -3.52
C ARG A 110 22.20 5.32 -3.30
N GLU A 111 22.66 5.33 -2.05
CA GLU A 111 24.10 5.47 -1.75
C GLU A 111 24.94 4.30 -2.29
N ILE A 112 24.47 3.06 -2.11
CA ILE A 112 25.13 1.87 -2.64
C ILE A 112 25.18 1.96 -4.17
N SER A 113 24.06 2.27 -4.82
CA SER A 113 23.99 2.45 -6.27
C SER A 113 24.98 3.51 -6.77
N LYS A 114 25.08 4.66 -6.09
CA LYS A 114 26.06 5.72 -6.43
C LYS A 114 27.51 5.22 -6.30
N ARG A 115 27.82 4.48 -5.24
CA ARG A 115 29.18 3.93 -5.01
C ARG A 115 29.52 2.82 -6.00
N SER A 116 28.57 1.94 -6.32
CA SER A 116 28.77 0.77 -7.17
C SER A 116 28.78 1.09 -8.66
N LEU A 117 28.01 2.09 -9.10
CA LEU A 117 27.93 2.46 -10.52
C LEU A 117 28.95 3.54 -10.91
N GLY A 118 29.73 4.08 -9.97
CA GLY A 118 30.79 5.07 -10.25
C GLY A 118 30.29 6.37 -10.87
N THR A 119 28.98 6.58 -10.92
CA THR A 119 28.35 7.74 -11.55
C THR A 119 27.78 8.68 -10.50
N GLU A 120 28.12 9.96 -10.60
CA GLU A 120 27.26 11.08 -10.18
C GLU A 120 25.97 11.05 -11.03
N GLY A 121 25.17 9.99 -10.86
CA GLY A 121 23.98 9.74 -11.66
C GLY A 121 22.80 10.54 -11.13
N ASP A 122 22.74 11.82 -11.50
CA ASP A 122 21.58 12.68 -11.26
C ASP A 122 20.57 12.66 -12.42
N GLU A 123 20.72 11.81 -13.45
CA GLU A 123 19.79 11.83 -14.61
C GLU A 123 19.06 10.51 -14.95
N SER A 124 19.24 9.40 -14.24
CA SER A 124 18.76 8.09 -14.74
C SER A 124 17.45 7.55 -14.16
N PHE A 125 16.74 8.25 -13.27
CA PHE A 125 15.50 7.73 -12.66
C PHE A 125 14.41 8.80 -12.47
N ALA A 126 14.16 9.61 -13.50
CA ALA A 126 12.90 10.35 -13.64
C ALA A 126 11.94 9.55 -14.54
N PHE A 127 11.13 8.70 -13.92
CA PHE A 127 9.87 8.18 -14.47
C PHE A 127 8.80 8.31 -13.39
#